data_AF-A0A3A4AVR6-F1
#
_entry.id   AF-A0A3A4AVR6-F1
#
_cell.length_a   1.000
_cell.length_b   1.000
_cell.length_c   1.000
_cell.angle_alpha   90.00
_cell.angle_beta   90.00
_cell.angle_gamma   90.00
#
_symmetry.space_group_name_H-M   'P 1'
#
loop_
_entity.id
_entity.type
_entity.pdbx_description
1 polymer ?
#
loop_
_entity_poly.entity_id
_entity_poly.type
_entity_poly.pdbx_seq_one_letter_code
_entity_poly.pdbx_strand_id
1 'polypeptide(L)'
;MTRSSRSSPQTGVSRSPGIDRSERSLIPGRLTQRDGRRTCRKAQTPAPDGYPSSDFLFLDRPRDGCVYLRQRTEGAVVLDWFNALAPEKAEAELLACCASRAWAKAVAGRRPYGDLAALTAAARAEIAGLSWADVEEALNAHPRIGDRAAGESREAGWSRREQAGMADAAEETARAMAEGNLAYEERFGHVFLIRAAGRGAEEMLAELRRRLGNDPETERAEVRGQLAGITELRLAKLLGEEAR
;
A
#
# COMPACT_ATOMS: atom_id res chain seq x y z
N MET A 1 -34.60 77.18 0.11
CA MET A 1 -34.84 77.32 -1.35
C MET A 1 -33.48 77.13 -1.99
N THR A 2 -33.14 76.07 -2.72
CA THR A 2 -33.79 75.43 -3.87
C THR A 2 -33.29 73.98 -4.08
N ARG A 3 -34.07 73.21 -4.85
CA ARG A 3 -33.89 71.84 -5.41
C ARG A 3 -32.55 71.68 -6.17
N SER A 4 -32.00 70.51 -6.56
CA SER A 4 -32.61 69.28 -7.08
C SER A 4 -31.56 68.14 -7.24
N SER A 5 -32.00 66.90 -6.98
CA SER A 5 -31.80 65.65 -7.75
C SER A 5 -30.44 65.26 -8.37
N ARG A 6 -29.92 64.08 -7.96
CA ARG A 6 -29.83 62.85 -8.80
C ARG A 6 -29.28 61.64 -8.03
N SER A 7 -29.78 60.45 -8.40
CA SER A 7 -29.58 59.14 -7.77
C SER A 7 -28.51 58.27 -8.46
N SER A 8 -27.97 57.33 -7.66
CA SER A 8 -27.38 56.00 -7.99
C SER A 8 -25.94 55.93 -8.54
N PRO A 9 -25.23 54.77 -8.42
CA PRO A 9 -25.28 53.70 -7.42
C PRO A 9 -23.90 53.35 -6.82
N GLN A 10 -23.92 52.60 -5.72
CA GLN A 10 -22.74 51.94 -5.13
C GLN A 10 -22.16 50.91 -6.11
N THR A 11 -20.87 51.02 -6.45
CA THR A 11 -20.10 49.98 -7.13
C THR A 11 -19.64 48.95 -6.11
N GLY A 12 -20.26 47.77 -6.15
CA GLY A 12 -19.81 46.58 -5.43
C GLY A 12 -18.46 46.12 -5.98
N VAL A 13 -17.49 45.95 -5.08
CA VAL A 13 -16.26 45.19 -5.37
C VAL A 13 -16.66 43.71 -5.41
N SER A 14 -16.92 43.21 -6.61
CA SER A 14 -17.12 41.78 -6.86
C SER A 14 -15.81 41.04 -6.63
N ARG A 15 -15.82 40.13 -5.64
CA ARG A 15 -14.76 39.15 -5.40
C ARG A 15 -14.61 38.26 -6.64
N SER A 16 -13.38 38.13 -7.13
CA SER A 16 -13.03 37.12 -8.14
C SER A 16 -13.37 35.72 -7.61
N PRO A 17 -13.96 34.82 -8.42
CA PRO A 17 -14.11 33.43 -8.02
C PRO A 17 -12.71 32.81 -7.96
N GLY A 18 -12.39 32.21 -6.82
CA GLY A 18 -11.15 31.46 -6.63
C GLY A 18 -11.13 30.25 -7.57
N ILE A 19 -10.06 30.13 -8.34
CA ILE A 19 -9.75 28.94 -9.15
C ILE A 19 -9.56 27.76 -8.17
N ASP A 20 -10.39 26.74 -8.33
CA ASP A 20 -10.32 25.49 -7.58
C ASP A 20 -9.02 24.74 -7.94
N ARG A 21 -8.29 24.27 -6.93
CA ARG A 21 -7.01 23.54 -7.13
C ARG A 21 -7.21 22.15 -7.75
N SER A 22 -8.46 21.70 -7.97
CA SER A 22 -8.80 20.49 -8.73
C SER A 22 -8.59 20.63 -10.26
N GLU A 23 -8.44 21.85 -10.78
CA GLU A 23 -8.41 22.11 -12.24
C GLU A 23 -7.01 22.03 -12.89
N ARG A 24 -5.93 21.82 -12.11
CA ARG A 24 -4.56 21.75 -12.66
C ARG A 24 -4.25 20.48 -13.47
N SER A 25 -5.21 19.56 -13.60
CA SER A 25 -5.05 18.31 -14.36
C SER A 25 -5.89 18.28 -15.65
N LEU A 26 -6.28 19.45 -16.18
CA LEU A 26 -7.09 19.57 -17.39
C LEU A 26 -6.18 19.91 -18.58
N ILE A 27 -6.03 19.00 -19.54
CA ILE A 27 -5.39 19.28 -20.84
C ILE A 27 -6.50 19.69 -21.83
N PRO A 28 -6.45 20.90 -22.43
CA PRO A 28 -7.50 21.34 -23.35
C PRO A 28 -7.45 20.58 -24.68
N GLY A 29 -8.54 19.90 -25.04
CA GLY A 29 -8.72 19.30 -26.38
C GLY A 29 -9.19 20.34 -27.40
N ARG A 30 -8.66 20.30 -28.63
CA ARG A 30 -9.04 21.23 -29.70
C ARG A 30 -10.31 20.74 -30.42
N LEU A 31 -11.34 21.58 -30.47
CA LEU A 31 -12.59 21.31 -31.21
C LEU A 31 -12.39 21.48 -32.73
N THR A 32 -12.98 20.62 -33.53
CA THR A 32 -13.15 20.83 -34.99
C THR A 32 -14.64 20.86 -35.35
N GLN A 33 -15.02 21.71 -36.30
CA GLN A 33 -16.41 21.95 -36.70
C GLN A 33 -16.64 21.35 -38.09
N ARG A 34 -17.68 20.50 -38.23
CA ARG A 34 -18.15 20.02 -39.54
C ARG A 34 -19.68 19.91 -39.50
N ASP A 35 -20.36 20.46 -40.51
CA ASP A 35 -21.83 20.42 -40.68
C ASP A 35 -22.68 20.93 -39.51
N GLY A 36 -22.29 22.06 -38.90
CA GLY A 36 -23.15 22.80 -37.96
C GLY A 36 -23.50 22.06 -36.66
N ARG A 37 -23.06 20.81 -36.47
CA ARG A 37 -23.18 20.04 -35.23
C ARG A 37 -21.80 19.93 -34.59
N ARG A 38 -21.68 20.42 -33.36
CA ARG A 38 -20.51 20.12 -32.50
C ARG A 38 -20.57 18.63 -32.19
N THR A 39 -19.75 17.84 -32.87
CA THR A 39 -19.58 16.41 -32.57
C THR A 39 -18.11 16.18 -32.29
N CYS A 40 -17.78 15.77 -31.07
CA CYS A 40 -16.44 15.29 -30.75
C CYS A 40 -16.33 13.89 -31.41
N ARG A 41 -15.81 13.82 -32.65
CA ARG A 41 -15.26 12.54 -33.11
C ARG A 41 -14.18 12.14 -32.10
N LYS A 42 -14.09 10.85 -31.75
CA LYS A 42 -12.82 10.26 -31.28
C LYS A 42 -11.78 10.60 -32.35
N ALA A 43 -11.17 11.76 -32.25
CA ALA A 43 -10.05 12.13 -33.09
C ALA A 43 -8.95 11.17 -32.68
N GLN A 44 -8.30 10.59 -33.68
CA GLN A 44 -7.02 9.90 -33.54
C GLN A 44 -5.96 10.94 -33.17
N THR A 45 -6.14 11.58 -32.01
CA THR A 45 -5.15 12.46 -31.42
C THR A 45 -4.28 11.55 -30.56
N PRO A 46 -2.98 11.43 -30.84
CA PRO A 46 -2.11 10.65 -29.98
C PRO A 46 -2.19 11.21 -28.56
N ALA A 47 -2.10 10.32 -27.57
CA ALA A 47 -1.84 10.73 -26.20
C ALA A 47 -0.61 11.66 -26.20
N PRO A 48 -0.51 12.63 -25.27
CA PRO A 48 0.70 13.44 -25.15
C PRO A 48 1.93 12.53 -25.05
N ASP A 49 3.01 12.89 -25.75
CA ASP A 49 4.22 12.07 -25.87
C ASP A 49 4.64 11.49 -24.50
N GLY A 50 4.73 10.15 -24.43
CA GLY A 50 5.18 9.43 -23.24
C GLY A 50 4.11 8.72 -22.41
N TYR A 51 2.82 8.76 -22.77
CA TYR A 51 1.75 8.07 -22.01
C TYR A 51 0.86 7.17 -22.89
N PRO A 52 0.52 5.95 -22.45
CA PRO A 52 -0.39 5.07 -23.18
C PRO A 52 -1.83 5.59 -23.12
N SER A 53 -2.58 5.38 -24.20
CA SER A 53 -3.98 5.84 -24.35
C SER A 53 -4.98 5.16 -23.40
N SER A 54 -4.57 4.10 -22.71
CA SER A 54 -5.34 3.39 -21.68
C SER A 54 -5.63 4.23 -20.44
N ASP A 55 -4.86 5.29 -20.20
CA ASP A 55 -4.84 6.00 -18.92
C ASP A 55 -5.84 7.16 -18.83
N PHE A 56 -6.73 7.32 -19.82
CA PHE A 56 -7.63 8.46 -19.89
C PHE A 56 -9.08 8.07 -20.20
N LEU A 57 -10.02 8.55 -19.38
CA LEU A 57 -11.46 8.52 -19.68
C LEU A 57 -11.83 9.78 -20.45
N PHE A 58 -12.50 9.57 -21.58
CA PHE A 58 -13.09 10.63 -22.40
C PHE A 58 -14.50 10.94 -21.89
N LEU A 59 -14.71 12.15 -21.39
CA LEU A 59 -16.05 12.64 -21.00
C LEU A 59 -16.47 13.75 -21.96
N ASP A 60 -17.58 13.53 -22.66
CA ASP A 60 -18.21 14.53 -23.51
C ASP A 60 -19.03 15.49 -22.63
N ARG A 61 -18.55 16.73 -22.46
CA ARG A 61 -19.32 17.79 -21.80
C ARG A 61 -19.99 18.68 -22.86
N PRO A 62 -21.33 18.73 -22.90
CA PRO A 62 -22.06 19.37 -23.99
C PRO A 62 -21.90 20.90 -24.13
N ARG A 63 -21.16 21.58 -23.24
CA ARG A 63 -20.96 23.05 -23.28
C ARG A 63 -19.50 23.54 -23.29
N ASP A 64 -18.55 22.76 -22.77
CA ASP A 64 -17.19 23.27 -22.45
C ASP A 64 -16.04 22.55 -23.17
N GLY A 65 -16.35 21.59 -24.06
CA GLY A 65 -15.35 20.81 -24.79
C GLY A 65 -14.95 19.51 -24.10
N CYS A 66 -14.05 18.76 -24.77
CA CYS A 66 -13.67 17.40 -24.39
C CYS A 66 -12.47 17.44 -23.41
N VAL A 67 -12.65 16.85 -22.23
CA VAL A 67 -11.64 16.78 -21.16
C VAL A 67 -11.17 15.33 -21.01
N TYR A 68 -9.85 15.15 -20.92
CA TYR A 68 -9.26 13.87 -20.49
C TYR A 68 -9.13 13.85 -18.98
N LEU A 69 -9.79 12.90 -18.31
CA LEU A 69 -9.51 12.59 -16.91
C LEU A 69 -8.52 11.44 -16.84
N ARG A 70 -7.40 11.63 -16.15
CA ARG A 70 -6.45 10.54 -15.85
C ARG A 70 -7.21 9.48 -15.04
N GLN A 71 -7.32 8.26 -15.56
CA GLN A 71 -7.66 7.11 -14.73
C GLN A 71 -6.51 6.93 -13.74
N ARG A 72 -6.76 7.18 -12.45
CA ARG A 72 -5.82 6.74 -11.42
C ARG A 72 -5.86 5.21 -11.44
N THR A 73 -4.69 4.58 -11.53
CA THR A 73 -4.56 3.15 -11.28
C THR A 73 -5.14 2.85 -9.89
N GLU A 74 -5.71 1.68 -9.72
CA GLU A 74 -6.37 1.27 -8.48
C GLU A 74 -5.46 1.48 -7.26
N GLY A 75 -4.17 1.14 -7.37
CA GLY A 75 -3.16 1.38 -6.34
C GLY A 75 -2.93 2.86 -5.97
N ALA A 76 -3.04 3.80 -6.92
CA ALA A 76 -2.92 5.23 -6.62
C ALA A 76 -4.13 5.74 -5.82
N VAL A 77 -5.34 5.23 -6.11
CA VAL A 77 -6.56 5.57 -5.36
C VAL A 77 -6.48 5.04 -3.93
N VAL A 78 -5.93 3.84 -3.73
CA VAL A 78 -5.80 3.25 -2.39
C VAL A 78 -4.69 3.93 -1.58
N LEU A 79 -3.58 4.35 -2.19
CA LEU A 79 -2.56 5.11 -1.47
C LEU A 79 -3.05 6.49 -1.01
N ASP A 80 -3.82 7.19 -1.83
CA ASP A 80 -4.45 8.46 -1.43
C ASP A 80 -5.42 8.27 -0.26
N TRP A 81 -6.20 7.18 -0.27
CA TRP A 81 -7.04 6.79 0.86
C TRP A 81 -6.20 6.61 2.12
N PHE A 82 -5.11 5.84 2.06
CA PHE A 82 -4.22 5.60 3.19
C PHE A 82 -3.59 6.90 3.72
N ASN A 83 -3.14 7.78 2.82
CA ASN A 83 -2.59 9.09 3.17
C ASN A 83 -3.63 10.00 3.86
N ALA A 84 -4.91 9.86 3.54
CA ALA A 84 -5.99 10.67 4.09
C ALA A 84 -6.59 10.13 5.41
N LEU A 85 -6.22 8.91 5.84
CA LEU A 85 -6.72 8.33 7.09
C LEU A 85 -6.32 9.17 8.32
N ALA A 86 -7.19 9.22 9.32
CA ALA A 86 -6.83 9.67 10.66
C ALA A 86 -5.64 8.83 11.19
N PRO A 87 -4.73 9.41 12.00
CA PRO A 87 -3.54 8.71 12.48
C PRO A 87 -3.82 7.33 13.06
N GLU A 88 -4.81 7.22 13.94
CA GLU A 88 -5.16 5.99 14.65
C GLU A 88 -5.70 4.91 13.70
N LYS A 89 -6.40 5.33 12.63
CA LYS A 89 -6.89 4.41 11.60
C LYS A 89 -5.76 3.92 10.72
N ALA A 90 -4.83 4.79 10.34
CA ALA A 90 -3.65 4.39 9.57
C ALA A 90 -2.77 3.42 10.35
N GLU A 91 -2.56 3.66 11.64
CA GLU A 91 -1.85 2.74 12.54
C GLU A 91 -2.55 1.38 12.61
N ALA A 92 -3.89 1.34 12.73
CA ALA A 92 -4.64 0.09 12.73
C ALA A 92 -4.48 -0.72 11.43
N GLU A 93 -4.48 -0.07 10.27
CA GLU A 93 -4.22 -0.73 8.98
C GLU A 93 -2.80 -1.28 8.89
N LEU A 94 -1.82 -0.53 9.41
CA LEU A 94 -0.42 -0.95 9.46
C LEU A 94 -0.18 -2.11 10.43
N LEU A 95 -0.87 -2.15 11.58
CA LEU A 95 -0.74 -3.24 12.55
C LEU A 95 -1.13 -4.61 11.98
N ALA A 96 -1.97 -4.64 10.94
CA ALA A 96 -2.26 -5.87 10.19
C ALA A 96 -1.05 -6.37 9.37
N CYS A 97 -0.17 -5.47 8.95
CA CYS A 97 1.03 -5.77 8.16
C CYS A 97 2.21 -6.15 9.05
N CYS A 98 2.37 -5.47 10.18
CA CYS A 98 3.38 -5.74 11.19
C CYS A 98 2.84 -5.33 12.57
N ALA A 99 2.79 -6.27 13.52
CA ALA A 99 2.15 -6.05 14.81
C ALA A 99 2.97 -5.16 15.78
N SER A 100 4.16 -4.69 15.38
CA SER A 100 4.93 -3.72 16.15
C SER A 100 4.22 -2.36 16.16
N ARG A 101 3.85 -1.90 17.37
CA ARG A 101 3.22 -0.59 17.56
C ARG A 101 4.16 0.56 17.26
N ALA A 102 5.43 0.42 17.65
CA ALA A 102 6.46 1.41 17.37
C ALA A 102 6.61 1.61 15.85
N TRP A 103 6.65 0.51 15.09
CA TRP A 103 6.71 0.55 13.63
C TRP A 103 5.47 1.21 13.01
N ALA A 104 4.27 0.77 13.40
CA ALA A 104 3.02 1.27 12.84
C ALA A 104 2.88 2.78 13.03
N LYS A 105 3.19 3.27 14.24
CA LYS A 105 3.19 4.69 14.56
C LYS A 105 4.22 5.47 13.75
N ALA A 106 5.44 4.95 13.60
CA ALA A 106 6.51 5.62 12.87
C ALA A 106 6.17 5.75 11.37
N VAL A 107 5.68 4.68 10.75
CA VAL A 107 5.24 4.69 9.34
C VAL A 107 4.00 5.59 9.15
N ALA A 108 3.00 5.50 10.02
CA ALA A 108 1.83 6.38 9.95
C ALA A 108 2.18 7.86 10.06
N GLY A 109 3.19 8.19 10.89
CA GLY A 109 3.68 9.56 11.11
C GLY A 109 4.48 10.16 9.96
N ARG A 110 4.93 9.35 8.99
CA ARG A 110 5.69 9.82 7.80
C ARG A 110 4.82 10.09 6.58
N ARG A 111 3.50 9.86 6.67
CA ARG A 111 2.55 10.22 5.62
C ARG A 111 2.55 11.74 5.38
N PRO A 112 2.27 12.22 4.15
CA PRO A 112 1.87 11.43 2.99
C PRO A 112 3.05 10.82 2.21
N TYR A 113 2.82 9.64 1.62
CA TYR A 113 3.75 9.00 0.68
C TYR A 113 3.40 9.33 -0.78
N GLY A 114 4.43 9.48 -1.62
CA GLY A 114 4.26 9.81 -3.04
C GLY A 114 3.84 8.61 -3.91
N ASP A 115 4.29 7.41 -3.56
CA ASP A 115 3.97 6.14 -4.23
C ASP A 115 4.18 4.94 -3.28
N LEU A 116 3.84 3.72 -3.74
CA LEU A 116 4.02 2.48 -2.99
C LEU A 116 5.50 2.20 -2.69
N ALA A 117 6.41 2.56 -3.60
CA ALA A 117 7.83 2.34 -3.42
C ALA A 117 8.37 3.17 -2.25
N ALA A 118 7.93 4.43 -2.11
CA ALA A 118 8.27 5.31 -1.02
C ALA A 118 7.73 4.80 0.33
N LEU A 119 6.48 4.32 0.36
CA LEU A 119 5.91 3.69 1.56
C LEU A 119 6.70 2.43 1.95
N THR A 120 6.99 1.55 0.99
CA THR A 120 7.70 0.30 1.23
C THR A 120 9.13 0.54 1.69
N ALA A 121 9.83 1.50 1.08
CA ALA A 121 11.17 1.90 1.50
C ALA A 121 11.19 2.46 2.93
N ALA A 122 10.22 3.32 3.27
CA ALA A 122 10.08 3.83 4.63
C ALA A 122 9.76 2.70 5.63
N ALA A 123 8.82 1.82 5.30
CA ALA A 123 8.46 0.67 6.11
C ALA A 123 9.65 -0.25 6.41
N ARG A 124 10.46 -0.57 5.39
CA ARG A 124 11.67 -1.38 5.55
C ARG A 124 12.72 -0.68 6.41
N ALA A 125 12.92 0.63 6.21
CA ALA A 125 13.86 1.41 7.01
C ALA A 125 13.45 1.44 8.50
N GLU A 126 12.15 1.55 8.78
CA GLU A 126 11.64 1.50 10.16
C GLU A 126 11.89 0.13 10.81
N ILE A 127 11.69 -0.98 10.09
CA ILE A 127 11.99 -2.33 10.61
C ILE A 127 13.48 -2.50 10.92
N ALA A 128 14.35 -1.94 10.09
CA ALA A 128 15.80 -1.97 10.33
C ALA A 128 16.18 -1.20 11.61
N GLY A 129 15.46 -0.11 11.92
CA GLY A 129 15.70 0.75 13.08
C GLY A 129 15.01 0.33 14.37
N LEU A 130 14.08 -0.64 14.35
CA LEU A 130 13.36 -1.08 15.55
C LEU A 130 14.29 -1.59 16.65
N SER A 131 13.91 -1.42 17.92
CA SER A 131 14.56 -2.16 18.99
C SER A 131 14.27 -3.67 18.85
N TRP A 132 15.06 -4.52 19.51
CA TRP A 132 14.75 -5.96 19.48
C TRP A 132 13.42 -6.28 20.15
N ALA A 133 13.06 -5.57 21.23
CA ALA A 133 11.78 -5.74 21.91
C ALA A 133 10.58 -5.42 20.99
N ASP A 134 10.71 -4.40 20.14
CA ASP A 134 9.67 -4.06 19.15
C ASP A 134 9.58 -5.11 18.04
N VAL A 135 10.70 -5.76 17.69
CA VAL A 135 10.69 -6.91 16.77
C VAL A 135 10.00 -8.10 17.43
N GLU A 136 10.34 -8.45 18.66
CA GLU A 136 9.71 -9.53 19.42
C GLU A 136 8.19 -9.33 19.58
N GLU A 137 7.75 -8.09 19.81
CA GLU A 137 6.33 -7.74 19.78
C GLU A 137 5.67 -8.15 18.45
N ALA A 138 6.31 -7.85 17.32
CA ALA A 138 5.80 -8.28 16.02
C ALA A 138 5.79 -9.80 15.91
N LEU A 139 6.87 -10.48 16.32
CA LEU A 139 7.00 -11.95 16.25
C LEU A 139 5.90 -12.68 17.02
N ASN A 140 5.50 -12.17 18.18
CA ASN A 140 4.46 -12.79 19.02
C ASN A 140 3.08 -12.86 18.35
N ALA A 141 2.85 -12.08 17.29
CA ALA A 141 1.63 -12.13 16.51
C ALA A 141 1.69 -13.15 15.35
N HIS A 142 2.84 -13.81 15.12
CA HIS A 142 2.99 -14.79 14.05
C HIS A 142 2.73 -16.22 14.54
N PRO A 143 1.87 -16.99 13.85
CA PRO A 143 1.78 -18.43 14.09
C PRO A 143 3.03 -19.14 13.60
N ARG A 144 3.35 -20.30 14.19
CA ARG A 144 4.43 -21.16 13.72
C ARG A 144 4.20 -21.61 12.28
N ILE A 145 5.27 -21.93 11.57
CA ILE A 145 5.16 -22.55 10.25
C ILE A 145 4.56 -23.96 10.39
N GLY A 146 3.47 -24.20 9.68
CA GLY A 146 2.71 -25.46 9.76
C GLY A 146 1.48 -25.38 10.67
N ASP A 147 1.41 -24.38 11.56
CA ASP A 147 0.22 -24.11 12.36
C ASP A 147 -0.78 -23.29 11.54
N ARG A 148 -2.05 -23.72 11.53
CA ARG A 148 -3.11 -22.92 10.90
C ARG A 148 -3.46 -21.73 11.80
N ALA A 149 -3.28 -20.52 11.27
CA ALA A 149 -3.77 -19.30 11.92
C ALA A 149 -5.28 -19.41 12.19
N ALA A 150 -5.66 -19.29 13.47
CA ALA A 150 -7.05 -19.35 13.91
C ALA A 150 -7.81 -18.04 13.62
N GLY A 151 -9.13 -18.13 13.46
CA GLY A 151 -10.01 -16.99 13.28
C GLY A 151 -10.12 -16.44 11.85
N GLU A 152 -10.99 -15.43 11.71
CA GLU A 152 -11.38 -14.83 10.43
C GLU A 152 -10.76 -13.45 10.18
N SER A 153 -9.81 -13.03 11.01
CA SER A 153 -9.13 -11.74 10.83
C SER A 153 -8.37 -11.70 9.49
N ARG A 154 -8.14 -10.49 8.98
CA ARG A 154 -7.43 -10.28 7.70
C ARG A 154 -6.02 -10.87 7.76
N GLU A 155 -5.34 -10.70 8.89
CA GLU A 155 -3.98 -11.15 9.17
C GLU A 155 -3.94 -12.68 9.25
N ALA A 156 -4.93 -13.32 9.88
CA ALA A 156 -5.08 -14.77 9.89
C ALA A 156 -5.29 -15.31 8.48
N GLY A 157 -6.13 -14.64 7.67
CA GLY A 157 -6.32 -14.95 6.25
C GLY A 157 -5.04 -14.82 5.43
N TRP A 158 -4.25 -13.78 5.65
CA TRP A 158 -2.95 -13.59 5.00
C TRP A 158 -1.93 -14.66 5.40
N SER A 159 -1.84 -14.97 6.70
CA SER A 159 -0.93 -16.00 7.21
C SER A 159 -1.22 -17.38 6.60
N ARG A 160 -2.51 -17.77 6.49
CA ARG A 160 -2.89 -19.03 5.83
C ARG A 160 -2.46 -19.09 4.37
N ARG A 161 -2.60 -17.98 3.63
CA ARG A 161 -2.17 -17.90 2.22
C ARG A 161 -0.65 -17.91 2.09
N GLU A 162 0.04 -17.21 2.99
CA GLU A 162 1.51 -17.14 3.01
C GLU A 162 2.15 -18.51 3.26
N GLN A 163 1.53 -19.34 4.11
CA GLN A 163 2.02 -20.68 4.43
C GLN A 163 1.41 -21.80 3.55
N ALA A 164 0.80 -21.47 2.41
CA ALA A 164 0.15 -22.48 1.55
C ALA A 164 1.10 -23.60 1.12
N GLY A 165 2.41 -23.32 1.00
CA GLY A 165 3.44 -24.33 0.69
C GLY A 165 3.62 -25.43 1.74
N MET A 166 3.06 -25.28 2.95
CA MET A 166 3.01 -26.33 3.98
C MET A 166 1.78 -27.22 3.89
N ALA A 167 0.74 -26.84 3.12
CA ALA A 167 -0.53 -27.57 3.10
C ALA A 167 -0.39 -29.01 2.60
N ASP A 168 0.50 -29.24 1.63
CA ASP A 168 0.75 -30.54 0.99
C ASP A 168 2.10 -31.15 1.43
N ALA A 169 2.65 -30.72 2.58
CA ALA A 169 3.90 -31.25 3.09
C ALA A 169 3.78 -32.75 3.39
N ALA A 170 4.82 -33.52 3.06
CA ALA A 170 4.90 -34.91 3.49
C ALA A 170 4.90 -35.00 5.02
N GLU A 171 4.36 -36.08 5.58
CA GLU A 171 4.24 -36.26 7.04
C GLU A 171 5.59 -36.14 7.75
N GLU A 172 6.66 -36.66 7.15
CA GLU A 172 8.01 -36.54 7.66
C GLU A 172 8.50 -35.08 7.70
N THR A 173 8.25 -34.32 6.64
CA THR A 173 8.60 -32.89 6.55
C THR A 173 7.82 -32.06 7.56
N ALA A 174 6.52 -32.34 7.72
CA ALA A 174 5.66 -31.66 8.70
C ALA A 174 6.13 -31.94 10.14
N ARG A 175 6.46 -33.20 10.46
CA ARG A 175 7.02 -33.58 11.76
C ARG A 175 8.37 -32.91 12.01
N ALA A 176 9.27 -32.91 11.03
CA ALA A 176 10.57 -32.26 11.13
C ALA A 176 10.46 -30.73 11.29
N MET A 177 9.46 -30.12 10.65
CA MET A 177 9.16 -28.70 10.85
C MET A 177 8.68 -28.42 12.28
N ALA A 178 7.79 -29.26 12.82
CA ALA A 178 7.30 -29.10 14.20
C ALA A 178 8.42 -29.26 15.24
N GLU A 179 9.21 -30.33 15.14
CA GLU A 179 10.40 -30.56 16.00
C GLU A 179 11.39 -29.40 15.88
N GLY A 180 11.60 -28.94 14.66
CA GLY A 180 12.50 -27.84 14.35
C GLY A 180 12.06 -26.47 14.88
N ASN A 181 10.76 -26.16 14.83
CA ASN A 181 10.21 -24.95 15.44
C ASN A 181 10.46 -24.93 16.96
N LEU A 182 10.26 -26.06 17.64
CA LEU A 182 10.51 -26.18 19.08
C LEU A 182 11.98 -25.95 19.42
N ALA A 183 12.90 -26.58 18.67
CA ALA A 183 14.34 -26.39 18.87
C ALA A 183 14.77 -24.94 18.60
N TYR A 184 14.15 -24.28 17.62
CA TYR A 184 14.43 -22.89 17.30
C TYR A 184 13.96 -21.95 18.43
N GLU A 185 12.76 -22.17 18.97
CA GLU A 185 12.25 -21.41 20.11
C GLU A 185 13.09 -21.61 21.38
N GLU A 186 13.51 -22.84 21.66
CA GLU A 186 14.40 -23.13 22.80
C GLU A 186 15.74 -22.38 22.68
N ARG A 187 16.29 -22.31 21.47
CA ARG A 187 17.59 -21.67 21.22
C ARG A 187 17.52 -20.15 21.22
N PHE A 188 16.54 -19.57 20.53
CA PHE A 188 16.50 -18.14 20.25
C PHE A 188 15.46 -17.37 21.07
N GLY A 189 14.52 -18.06 21.72
CA GLY A 189 13.50 -17.46 22.58
C GLY A 189 12.31 -16.85 21.82
N HIS A 190 12.20 -17.07 20.51
CA HIS A 190 11.10 -16.58 19.68
C HIS A 190 10.78 -17.56 18.55
N VAL A 191 9.61 -17.40 17.93
CA VAL A 191 9.16 -18.24 16.81
C VAL A 191 10.10 -18.14 15.61
N PHE A 192 10.19 -19.22 14.83
CA PHE A 192 10.85 -19.21 13.54
C PHE A 192 10.06 -18.37 12.53
N LEU A 193 10.61 -17.21 12.17
CA LEU A 193 10.01 -16.32 11.18
C LEU A 193 10.67 -16.49 9.82
N ILE A 194 9.87 -16.71 8.76
CA ILE A 194 10.32 -16.73 7.37
C ILE A 194 9.24 -16.16 6.45
N ARG A 195 9.64 -15.44 5.40
CA ARG A 195 8.73 -15.09 4.29
C ARG A 195 8.39 -16.36 3.52
N ALA A 196 7.29 -16.99 3.91
CA ALA A 196 6.84 -18.29 3.42
C ALA A 196 6.19 -18.24 2.03
N ALA A 197 5.62 -17.09 1.64
CA ALA A 197 4.95 -16.95 0.35
C ALA A 197 5.91 -17.36 -0.79
N GLY A 198 5.49 -18.28 -1.66
CA GLY A 198 6.30 -18.77 -2.78
C GLY A 198 7.36 -19.82 -2.42
N ARG A 199 7.49 -20.24 -1.17
CA ARG A 199 8.40 -21.32 -0.74
C ARG A 199 7.67 -22.64 -0.55
N GLY A 200 8.34 -23.75 -0.89
CA GLY A 200 7.88 -25.10 -0.58
C GLY A 200 8.21 -25.52 0.86
N ALA A 201 7.54 -26.56 1.36
CA ALA A 201 7.78 -27.11 2.70
C ALA A 201 9.24 -27.50 2.95
N GLU A 202 9.87 -28.20 2.00
CA GLU A 202 11.27 -28.61 2.10
C GLU A 202 12.24 -27.42 2.14
N GLU A 203 11.95 -26.37 1.37
CA GLU A 203 12.77 -25.16 1.36
C GLU A 203 12.68 -24.44 2.70
N MET A 204 11.48 -24.32 3.27
CA MET A 204 11.29 -23.74 4.61
C MET A 204 11.99 -24.56 5.69
N LEU A 205 11.93 -25.90 5.61
CA LEU A 205 12.61 -26.79 6.54
C LEU A 205 14.14 -26.68 6.42
N ALA A 206 14.66 -26.56 5.21
CA ALA A 206 16.08 -26.35 4.96
C ALA A 206 16.56 -25.01 5.56
N GLU A 207 15.79 -23.93 5.38
CA GLU A 207 16.11 -22.63 5.98
C GLU A 207 16.07 -22.66 7.50
N LEU A 208 15.08 -23.31 8.10
CA LEU A 208 15.03 -23.52 9.54
C LEU A 208 16.30 -24.23 10.04
N ARG A 209 16.66 -25.37 9.41
CA ARG A 209 17.84 -26.15 9.78
C ARG A 209 19.14 -25.35 9.63
N ARG A 210 19.27 -24.56 8.56
CA ARG A 210 20.42 -23.68 8.35
C ARG A 210 20.52 -22.63 9.47
N ARG A 211 19.41 -21.96 9.78
CA ARG A 211 19.37 -20.86 10.75
C ARG A 211 19.51 -21.29 12.19
N LEU A 212 19.18 -22.54 12.52
CA LEU A 212 19.56 -23.14 13.81
C LEU A 212 21.08 -23.14 14.06
N GLY A 213 21.89 -23.08 12.99
CA GLY A 213 23.34 -22.94 13.08
C GLY A 213 23.84 -21.51 13.31
N ASN A 214 22.98 -20.49 13.21
CA ASN A 214 23.39 -19.10 13.38
C ASN A 214 23.73 -18.78 14.84
N ASP A 215 24.61 -17.79 15.04
CA ASP A 215 24.73 -17.09 16.30
C ASP A 215 23.55 -16.11 16.50
N PRO A 216 23.25 -15.67 17.74
CA PRO A 216 22.10 -14.81 18.01
C PRO A 216 22.09 -13.48 17.26
N GLU A 217 23.24 -12.86 17.00
CA GLU A 217 23.29 -11.56 16.33
C GLU A 217 22.99 -11.70 14.83
N THR A 218 23.61 -12.69 14.18
CA THR A 218 23.32 -13.06 12.80
C THR A 218 21.84 -13.41 12.63
N GLU A 219 21.27 -14.19 13.55
CA GLU A 219 19.87 -14.59 13.46
C GLU A 219 18.92 -13.40 13.61
N ARG A 220 19.20 -12.47 14.54
CA ARG A 220 18.39 -11.25 14.70
C ARG A 220 18.40 -10.39 13.44
N ALA A 221 19.54 -10.27 12.77
CA ALA A 221 19.64 -9.55 11.51
C ALA A 221 18.80 -10.24 10.41
N GLU A 222 18.85 -11.57 10.35
CA GLU A 222 18.07 -12.34 9.40
C GLU A 222 16.56 -12.25 9.66
N VAL A 223 16.13 -12.36 10.92
CA VAL A 223 14.73 -12.19 11.33
C VAL A 223 14.17 -10.85 10.89
N ARG A 224 14.93 -9.75 11.03
CA ARG A 224 14.52 -8.42 10.53
C ARG A 224 14.32 -8.41 9.02
N GLY A 225 15.21 -9.08 8.27
CA GLY A 225 15.07 -9.24 6.83
C GLY A 225 13.80 -9.99 6.44
N GLN A 226 13.49 -11.09 7.14
CA GLN A 226 12.27 -11.88 6.93
C GLN A 226 11.01 -11.07 7.29
N LEU A 227 11.02 -10.36 8.42
CA LEU A 227 9.93 -9.49 8.86
C LEU A 227 9.67 -8.39 7.82
N ALA A 228 10.71 -7.72 7.34
CA ALA A 228 10.58 -6.71 6.29
C ALA A 228 9.96 -7.27 5.00
N GLY A 229 10.37 -8.46 4.57
CA GLY A 229 9.78 -9.12 3.39
C GLY A 229 8.31 -9.49 3.57
N ILE A 230 7.89 -9.93 4.76
CA ILE A 230 6.49 -10.21 5.06
C ILE A 230 5.68 -8.91 5.10
N THR A 231 6.20 -7.86 5.74
CA THR A 231 5.54 -6.57 5.83
C THR A 231 5.34 -5.94 4.45
N GLU A 232 6.35 -5.99 3.58
CA GLU A 232 6.26 -5.52 2.19
C GLU A 232 5.15 -6.24 1.41
N LEU A 233 5.11 -7.58 1.50
CA LEU A 233 4.05 -8.38 0.88
C LEU A 233 2.66 -7.97 1.38
N ARG A 234 2.51 -7.71 2.68
CA ARG A 234 1.24 -7.33 3.28
C ARG A 234 0.85 -5.88 2.96
N LEU A 235 1.80 -4.96 2.84
CA LEU A 235 1.56 -3.59 2.39
C LEU A 235 1.06 -3.54 0.94
N ALA A 236 1.66 -4.32 0.05
CA ALA A 236 1.16 -4.46 -1.33
C ALA A 236 -0.31 -4.94 -1.34
N LYS A 237 -0.61 -6.02 -0.59
CA LYS A 237 -1.98 -6.53 -0.44
C LYS A 237 -2.95 -5.51 0.15
N LEU A 238 -2.53 -4.76 1.16
CA LEU A 238 -3.33 -3.70 1.79
C LEU A 238 -3.71 -2.61 0.78
N LEU A 239 -2.79 -2.27 -0.13
CA LEU A 239 -2.99 -1.25 -1.14
C LEU A 239 -3.63 -1.76 -2.44
N GLY A 240 -4.09 -3.01 -2.46
CA GLY A 240 -4.73 -3.61 -3.63
C GLY A 240 -3.76 -3.95 -4.76
N GLU A 241 -2.46 -3.95 -4.50
CA GLU A 241 -1.46 -4.44 -5.45
C GLU A 241 -1.20 -5.92 -5.21
N GLU A 242 -1.35 -6.75 -6.26
CA GLU A 242 -0.83 -8.11 -6.23
C GLU A 242 0.69 -8.03 -6.26
N ALA A 243 1.35 -8.34 -5.14
CA ALA A 243 2.78 -8.59 -5.11
C ALA A 243 3.07 -9.76 -6.08
N ARG A 244 3.60 -9.43 -7.27
CA ARG A 244 4.03 -10.41 -8.28
C ARG A 244 5.24 -11.21 -7.80
#